data_AF-A0A0D3D1N2-F1
#
_entry.id   AF-A0A0D3D1N2-F1
#
_cell.length_a   1.000
_cell.length_b   1.000
_cell.length_c   1.000
_cell.angle_alpha   90.00
_cell.angle_beta   90.00
_cell.angle_gamma   90.00
#
_symmetry.space_group_name_H-M   'P 1'
#
loop_
_entity.id
_entity.type
_entity.pdbx_description
1 polymer ?
#
loop_
_entity_poly.entity_id
_entity_poly.type
_entity_poly.pdbx_seq_one_letter_code
_entity_poly.pdbx_strand_id
1 'polypeptide(L)'
;MKTEVNVTVSKRSRSKLDWISSLPDCLLCQILSNLPTQDAVKTSTLSTRWRSLWKHCFLSSLEYVKIERPLKGEAMEMRLVSYLLENSKILKKLTLVLDVSIKTEESAVLKKLLIIPRLSTSCQVVVL
;
A
#
# COMPACT_ATOMS: atom_id res chain seq x y z
N MET A 1 28.92 -20.85 -6.15
CA MET A 1 29.20 -19.61 -5.39
C MET A 1 28.20 -19.54 -4.24
N LYS A 2 28.65 -19.75 -3.01
CA LYS A 2 27.81 -19.65 -1.81
C LYS A 2 28.06 -18.25 -1.22
N THR A 3 27.05 -17.41 -1.18
CA THR A 3 27.12 -16.09 -0.53
C THR A 3 26.76 -16.26 0.94
N GLU A 4 27.77 -16.22 1.81
CA GLU A 4 27.60 -16.11 3.25
C GLU A 4 27.27 -14.66 3.61
N VAL A 5 26.10 -14.43 4.21
CA VAL A 5 25.72 -13.16 4.81
C VAL A 5 26.07 -13.23 6.30
N ASN A 6 27.22 -12.67 6.68
CA ASN A 6 27.66 -12.64 8.07
C ASN A 6 26.90 -11.55 8.84
N VAL A 7 25.96 -11.96 9.70
CA VAL A 7 25.29 -11.07 10.65
C VAL A 7 26.04 -11.12 11.98
N THR A 8 26.92 -10.15 12.22
CA THR A 8 27.55 -9.98 13.54
C THR A 8 26.55 -9.36 14.52
N VAL A 9 26.04 -10.17 15.44
CA VAL A 9 25.19 -9.71 16.55
C VAL A 9 26.07 -9.22 17.70
N SER A 10 26.23 -7.90 17.82
CA SER A 10 26.91 -7.26 18.95
C SER A 10 26.00 -7.14 20.19
N LYS A 11 26.60 -7.30 21.37
CA LYS A 11 25.98 -7.50 22.68
C LYS A 11 25.02 -6.38 23.13
N ARG A 12 23.90 -6.82 23.72
CA ARG A 12 22.79 -6.11 24.38
C ARG A 12 23.19 -4.88 25.22
N SER A 13 22.68 -3.71 24.84
CA SER A 13 22.34 -2.61 25.74
C SER A 13 20.81 -2.44 25.77
N ARG A 14 20.26 -2.08 26.93
CA ARG A 14 18.81 -2.04 27.21
C ARG A 14 18.10 -0.81 26.61
N SER A 15 18.51 -0.37 25.43
CA SER A 15 17.71 0.53 24.60
C SER A 15 16.83 -0.33 23.68
N LYS A 16 15.62 0.13 23.39
CA LYS A 16 14.70 -0.50 22.42
C LYS A 16 15.37 -0.40 21.03
N LEU A 17 16.35 -1.25 20.77
CA LEU A 17 17.06 -1.33 19.49
C LEU A 17 15.99 -1.56 18.44
N ASP A 18 15.82 -0.57 17.57
CA ASP A 18 14.95 -0.66 16.41
C ASP A 18 15.60 -1.61 15.41
N TRP A 19 15.61 -2.91 15.76
CA TRP A 19 16.15 -3.98 14.93
C TRP A 19 15.41 -4.05 13.59
N ILE A 20 14.16 -3.56 13.58
CA ILE A 20 13.33 -3.36 12.40
C ILE A 20 14.01 -2.36 11.43
N SER A 21 14.55 -1.25 11.94
CA SER A 21 15.36 -0.31 11.15
C SER A 21 16.70 -0.88 10.69
N SER A 22 17.21 -1.92 11.34
CA SER A 22 18.50 -2.55 10.99
C SER A 22 18.41 -3.63 9.90
N LEU A 23 17.20 -4.06 9.53
CA LEU A 23 17.03 -5.03 8.44
C LEU A 23 17.46 -4.46 7.08
N PRO A 24 17.96 -5.29 6.16
CA PRO A 24 18.08 -4.95 4.75
C PRO A 24 16.73 -4.64 4.09
N ASP A 25 16.75 -3.77 3.07
CA ASP A 25 15.57 -3.34 2.33
C ASP A 25 14.82 -4.50 1.66
N CYS A 26 15.53 -5.55 1.21
CA CYS A 26 14.91 -6.74 0.62
C CYS A 26 14.00 -7.49 1.61
N LEU A 27 14.43 -7.61 2.88
CA LEU A 27 13.62 -8.24 3.92
C LEU A 27 12.44 -7.36 4.32
N LEU A 28 12.61 -6.05 4.33
CA LEU A 28 11.50 -5.11 4.53
C LEU A 28 10.47 -5.22 3.40
N CYS A 29 10.91 -5.30 2.15
CA CYS A 29 10.02 -5.49 1.01
C CYS A 29 9.27 -6.82 1.07
N GLN A 30 9.93 -7.90 1.50
CA GLN A 30 9.27 -9.18 1.71
C GLN A 30 8.20 -9.12 2.82
N ILE A 31 8.44 -8.38 3.90
CA ILE A 31 7.41 -8.13 4.92
C ILE A 31 6.24 -7.35 4.32
N LEU A 32 6.52 -6.25 3.61
CA LEU A 32 5.51 -5.41 2.98
C LEU A 32 4.64 -6.16 1.97
N SER A 33 5.23 -7.03 1.15
CA SER A 33 4.51 -7.85 0.16
C SER A 33 3.62 -8.93 0.78
N ASN A 34 3.88 -9.34 2.03
CA ASN A 34 3.06 -10.32 2.74
C ASN A 34 1.94 -9.69 3.59
N LEU A 35 1.87 -8.36 3.65
CA LEU A 35 0.86 -7.65 4.42
C LEU A 35 -0.33 -7.25 3.53
N PRO A 36 -1.55 -7.20 4.08
CA PRO A 36 -2.68 -6.54 3.43
C PRO A 36 -2.32 -5.09 3.09
N THR A 37 -2.83 -4.57 1.95
CA THR A 37 -2.54 -3.22 1.45
C THR A 37 -2.69 -2.14 2.53
N GLN A 38 -3.75 -2.18 3.32
CA GLN A 38 -3.98 -1.20 4.38
C GLN A 38 -2.91 -1.23 5.47
N ASP A 39 -2.48 -2.42 5.88
CA ASP A 39 -1.50 -2.56 6.95
C ASP A 39 -0.10 -2.18 6.47
N ALA A 40 0.22 -2.51 5.24
CA ALA A 40 1.47 -2.10 4.63
C ALA A 40 1.52 -0.57 4.38
N VAL A 41 0.41 0.09 4.03
CA VAL A 41 0.31 1.57 4.08
C VAL A 41 0.62 2.08 5.48
N LYS A 42 0.06 1.47 6.54
CA LYS A 42 0.30 1.93 7.93
C LYS A 42 1.78 1.83 8.30
N THR A 43 2.51 0.81 7.82
CA THR A 43 3.95 0.72 8.09
C THR A 43 4.75 1.90 7.53
N SER A 44 4.21 2.64 6.54
CA SER A 44 4.85 3.84 6.00
C SER A 44 5.01 4.97 7.03
N THR A 45 4.33 4.90 8.18
CA THR A 45 4.49 5.87 9.28
C THR A 45 5.63 5.51 10.23
N LEU A 46 6.20 4.30 10.14
CA LEU A 46 7.27 3.85 11.04
C LEU A 46 8.58 4.62 10.80
N SER A 47 8.96 4.85 9.54
CA SER A 47 10.07 5.72 9.17
C SER A 47 10.02 6.14 7.70
N THR A 48 10.85 7.12 7.33
CA THR A 48 11.03 7.54 5.93
C THR A 48 11.47 6.39 5.03
N ARG A 49 12.25 5.42 5.56
CA ARG A 49 12.68 4.22 4.82
C ARG A 49 11.50 3.31 4.51
N TRP A 50 10.66 3.01 5.50
CA TRP A 50 9.44 2.21 5.30
C TRP A 50 8.49 2.89 4.31
N ARG A 51 8.35 4.21 4.37
CA ARG A 51 7.57 4.97 3.40
C ARG A 51 8.11 4.85 1.97
N SER A 52 9.42 4.89 1.79
CA SER A 52 10.04 4.75 0.46
C SER A 52 9.87 3.33 -0.08
N LEU A 53 10.17 2.32 0.73
CA LEU A 53 10.10 0.91 0.34
C LEU A 53 8.68 0.45 0.07
N TRP A 54 7.71 0.89 0.86
CA TRP A 54 6.29 0.67 0.60
C TRP A 54 5.93 1.10 -0.83
N LYS A 55 6.30 2.32 -1.24
CA LYS A 55 5.99 2.82 -2.57
C LYS A 55 6.67 2.00 -3.66
N HIS A 56 7.94 1.66 -3.48
CA HIS A 56 8.70 1.00 -4.52
C HIS A 56 8.30 -0.48 -4.68
N CYS A 57 8.33 -1.25 -3.59
CA CYS A 57 8.12 -2.69 -3.65
C CYS A 57 6.65 -3.07 -3.80
N PHE A 58 5.74 -2.35 -3.13
CA PHE A 58 4.33 -2.72 -3.14
C PHE A 58 3.64 -2.28 -4.44
N LEU A 59 3.86 -1.06 -4.93
CA LEU A 59 3.23 -0.61 -6.18
C LEU A 59 3.73 -1.39 -7.41
N SER A 60 4.98 -1.86 -7.39
CA SER A 60 5.54 -2.65 -8.49
C SER A 60 5.09 -4.12 -8.50
N SER A 61 4.41 -4.61 -7.44
CA SER A 61 3.89 -5.98 -7.35
C SER A 61 2.35 -6.05 -7.22
N LEU A 62 1.70 -4.88 -7.16
CA LEU A 62 0.27 -4.74 -6.94
C LEU A 62 -0.57 -4.92 -8.22
N GLU A 63 -1.00 -6.15 -8.48
CA GLU A 63 -1.93 -6.44 -9.58
C GLU A 63 -3.41 -6.38 -9.15
N TYR A 64 -3.73 -6.78 -7.92
CA TYR A 64 -5.11 -6.86 -7.43
C TYR A 64 -5.20 -6.23 -6.04
N VAL A 65 -6.07 -5.24 -5.88
CA VAL A 65 -6.36 -4.61 -4.59
C VAL A 65 -7.83 -4.75 -4.29
N LYS A 66 -8.15 -5.17 -3.06
CA LYS A 66 -9.49 -5.10 -2.51
C LYS A 66 -9.44 -4.30 -1.21
N ILE A 67 -10.18 -3.21 -1.16
CA ILE A 67 -10.40 -2.42 0.05
C ILE A 67 -11.70 -2.90 0.67
N GLU A 68 -11.59 -3.73 1.71
CA GLU A 68 -12.75 -4.35 2.36
C GLU A 68 -13.49 -3.41 3.31
N ARG A 69 -12.81 -2.36 3.77
CA ARG A 69 -13.46 -1.33 4.58
C ARG A 69 -14.36 -0.47 3.67
N PRO A 70 -15.64 -0.30 4.01
CA PRO A 70 -16.52 0.59 3.26
C PRO A 70 -15.94 2.00 3.22
N LEU A 71 -15.74 2.54 2.03
CA LEU A 71 -15.31 3.91 1.84
C LEU A 71 -16.44 4.83 2.25
N LYS A 72 -16.12 5.83 3.06
CA LYS A 72 -16.98 6.95 3.46
C LYS A 72 -16.91 8.14 2.52
N GLY A 73 -15.99 8.11 1.56
CA GLY A 73 -15.69 9.23 0.67
C GLY A 73 -14.78 10.27 1.35
N GLU A 74 -14.10 9.88 2.42
CA GLU A 74 -13.20 10.76 3.16
C GLU A 74 -11.99 11.15 2.30
N ALA A 75 -11.42 12.32 2.57
CA ALA A 75 -10.29 12.83 1.79
C ALA A 75 -9.09 11.87 1.78
N MET A 76 -8.82 11.19 2.90
CA MET A 76 -7.71 10.24 3.00
C MET A 76 -7.96 8.96 2.20
N GLU A 77 -9.20 8.47 2.19
CA GLU A 77 -9.61 7.33 1.39
C GLU A 77 -9.46 7.62 -0.10
N MET A 78 -9.98 8.76 -0.55
CA MET A 78 -9.87 9.20 -1.94
C MET A 78 -8.40 9.40 -2.34
N ARG A 79 -7.56 9.93 -1.44
CA ARG A 79 -6.13 10.10 -1.68
C ARG A 79 -5.40 8.77 -1.82
N LEU A 80 -5.79 7.76 -1.05
CA LEU A 80 -5.24 6.41 -1.19
C LEU A 80 -5.63 5.79 -2.52
N VAL A 81 -6.90 5.91 -2.90
CA VAL A 81 -7.40 5.37 -4.17
C VAL A 81 -6.73 6.09 -5.35
N SER A 82 -6.65 7.42 -5.32
CA SER A 82 -5.97 8.18 -6.39
C SER A 82 -4.52 7.78 -6.49
N TYR A 83 -3.82 7.66 -5.36
CA TYR A 83 -2.43 7.26 -5.34
C TYR A 83 -2.20 5.88 -5.97
N LEU A 84 -3.06 4.89 -5.69
CA LEU A 84 -2.97 3.55 -6.27
C LEU A 84 -3.17 3.57 -7.79
N LEU A 85 -4.18 4.30 -8.27
CA LEU A 85 -4.49 4.42 -9.71
C LEU A 85 -3.41 5.18 -10.47
N GLU A 86 -2.86 6.24 -9.86
CA GLU A 86 -1.86 7.12 -10.47
C GLU A 86 -0.45 6.52 -10.46
N ASN A 87 -0.12 5.59 -9.56
CA ASN A 87 1.28 5.14 -9.39
C ASN A 87 1.48 3.66 -9.71
N SER A 88 0.43 2.83 -9.74
CA SER A 88 0.59 1.41 -10.05
C SER A 88 0.51 1.14 -11.56
N LYS A 89 1.62 0.66 -12.13
CA LYS A 89 1.73 0.32 -13.56
C LYS A 89 1.08 -1.01 -13.93
N ILE A 90 1.03 -1.94 -12.97
CA ILE A 90 0.60 -3.32 -13.19
C ILE A 90 -0.75 -3.65 -12.57
N LEU A 91 -1.42 -2.67 -11.95
CA LEU A 91 -2.72 -2.86 -11.33
C LEU A 91 -3.75 -3.28 -12.39
N LYS A 92 -4.29 -4.49 -12.24
CA LYS A 92 -5.32 -5.05 -13.12
C LYS A 92 -6.71 -4.84 -12.54
N LYS A 93 -6.86 -4.89 -11.21
CA LYS A 93 -8.17 -4.74 -10.57
C LYS A 93 -8.08 -4.02 -9.22
N LEU A 94 -8.92 -3.02 -9.04
CA LEU A 94 -9.17 -2.34 -7.77
C LEU A 94 -10.64 -2.55 -7.38
N THR A 95 -10.90 -3.22 -6.26
CA THR A 95 -12.24 -3.43 -5.73
C THR A 95 -12.45 -2.56 -4.50
N LEU A 96 -13.48 -1.72 -4.52
CA LEU A 96 -13.84 -0.79 -3.45
C LEU A 96 -15.22 -1.17 -2.92
N VAL A 97 -15.41 -1.15 -1.61
CA VAL A 97 -16.74 -1.27 -0.99
C VAL A 97 -17.20 0.13 -0.63
N LEU A 98 -18.44 0.51 -0.94
CA LEU A 98 -19.01 1.78 -0.46
C LEU A 98 -19.87 1.56 0.78
N ASP A 99 -19.87 2.53 1.70
CA ASP A 99 -20.82 2.49 2.82
C ASP A 99 -22.24 2.78 2.32
N VAL A 100 -23.19 1.94 2.75
CA VAL A 100 -24.61 1.99 2.35
C VAL A 100 -25.28 3.30 2.74
N SER A 101 -24.70 4.04 3.69
CA SER A 101 -25.18 5.34 4.16
C SER A 101 -24.94 6.47 3.14
N ILE A 102 -24.12 6.23 2.11
CA ILE A 102 -23.61 7.27 1.19
C ILE A 102 -24.42 7.38 -0.11
N LYS A 103 -25.66 6.89 -0.15
CA LYS A 103 -26.45 6.81 -1.42
C LYS A 103 -26.48 8.12 -2.21
N THR A 104 -26.48 9.28 -1.54
CA THR A 104 -26.42 10.60 -2.15
C THR A 104 -25.03 10.98 -2.69
N GLU A 105 -23.93 10.59 -2.05
CA GLU A 105 -22.57 10.92 -2.50
C GLU A 105 -21.91 9.79 -3.31
N GLU A 106 -22.54 8.62 -3.46
CA GLU A 106 -22.05 7.52 -4.30
C GLU A 106 -21.75 8.03 -5.72
N SER A 107 -22.69 8.76 -6.31
CA SER A 107 -22.51 9.39 -7.64
C SER A 107 -21.32 10.36 -7.65
N ALA A 108 -21.09 11.10 -6.56
CA ALA A 108 -19.97 12.05 -6.46
C ALA A 108 -18.62 11.31 -6.33
N VAL A 109 -18.55 10.25 -5.53
CA VAL A 109 -17.36 9.41 -5.39
C VAL A 109 -17.03 8.72 -6.71
N LEU A 110 -18.01 8.09 -7.36
CA LEU A 110 -17.83 7.44 -8.66
C LEU A 110 -17.35 8.41 -9.74
N LYS A 111 -17.94 9.61 -9.83
CA LYS A 111 -17.48 10.64 -10.76
C LYS A 111 -16.02 11.04 -10.50
N LYS A 112 -15.64 11.23 -9.23
CA LYS A 112 -14.24 11.50 -8.87
C LYS A 112 -13.32 10.36 -9.32
N LEU A 113 -13.71 9.11 -9.07
CA LEU A 113 -12.91 7.93 -9.47
C LEU A 113 -12.72 7.82 -10.99
N LEU A 114 -13.75 8.17 -11.77
CA LEU A 114 -13.67 8.15 -13.23
C LEU A 114 -12.71 9.21 -13.81
N ILE A 115 -12.49 10.31 -13.09
CA ILE A 115 -11.60 11.41 -13.51
C ILE A 115 -10.12 11.08 -13.25
N ILE A 116 -9.83 10.21 -12.29
CA ILE A 116 -8.44 9.91 -11.89
C ILE A 116 -7.70 9.23 -13.06
N PRO A 117 -6.53 9.75 -13.46
CA PRO A 117 -5.74 9.14 -14.52
C PRO A 117 -5.18 7.80 -14.03
N ARG A 118 -5.43 6.74 -14.81
CA ARG A 118 -4.97 5.39 -14.50
C ARG A 118 -3.68 5.14 -15.24
N LEU A 119 -2.62 4.85 -14.50
CA LEU A 119 -1.31 4.58 -15.11
C LEU A 119 -1.23 3.18 -15.72
N SER A 120 -2.04 2.24 -15.22
CA SER A 120 -2.32 0.96 -15.88
C SER A 120 -3.58 1.03 -16.73
N THR A 121 -3.43 0.81 -18.04
CA THR A 121 -4.54 0.78 -19.01
C THR A 121 -5.44 -0.44 -18.83
N SER A 122 -4.95 -1.50 -18.19
CA SER A 122 -5.72 -2.71 -17.87
C SER A 122 -6.52 -2.63 -16.58
N CYS A 123 -6.37 -1.56 -15.78
CA CYS A 123 -6.97 -1.47 -14.46
C CYS A 123 -8.49 -1.30 -14.50
N GLN A 124 -9.19 -2.32 -14.03
CA GLN A 124 -10.64 -2.28 -13.78
C GLN A 124 -10.93 -1.84 -12.35
N VAL A 125 -11.74 -0.80 -12.19
CA VAL A 125 -12.24 -0.36 -10.87
C VAL A 125 -13.64 -0.92 -10.69
N VAL A 126 -13.81 -1.79 -9.70
CA VAL A 126 -15.09 -2.41 -9.33
C VAL A 126 -15.54 -1.81 -8.01
N VAL A 127 -16.79 -1.41 -7.94
CA VAL A 127 -17.41 -0.86 -6.73
C VAL A 127 -18.54 -1.80 -6.31
N LEU A 128 -18.53 -2.21 -5.03
CA LEU A 128 -19.46 -3.16 -4.41
C LEU A 128 -20.27 -2.51 -3.29
#